data_AF-A0A538NIM2-F1
#
_entry.id   AF-A0A538NIM2-F1
#
_cell.length_a   1.000
_cell.length_b   1.000
_cell.length_c   1.000
_cell.angle_alpha   90.00
_cell.angle_beta   90.00
_cell.angle_gamma   90.00
#
_symmetry.space_group_name_H-M   'P 1'
#
loop_
_entity.id
_entity.type
_entity.pdbx_description
1 polymer ?
#
loop_
_entity_poly.entity_id
_entity_poly.type
_entity_poly.pdbx_seq_one_letter_code
_entity_poly.pdbx_strand_id
1 'polypeptide(L)' 'MNGRRYRIEYGATASNDLDSLAEKTRKQVLRKIERLELGLHGDIKHLRDARCGIQIADG' A
#
# COMPACT_ATOMS: atom_id res chain seq x y z
N MET A 1 -5.55 19.69 9.92
CA MET A 1 -6.16 18.61 10.72
C MET A 1 -5.08 17.57 10.97
N ASN A 2 -4.81 17.23 12.23
CA ASN A 2 -3.74 16.30 12.63
C ASN A 2 -4.06 14.88 12.15
N GLY A 3 -3.88 14.63 10.86
CA GLY A 3 -4.16 13.37 10.20
C GLY A 3 -3.04 12.38 10.48
N ARG A 4 -3.39 11.24 11.07
CA ARG A 4 -2.48 10.10 11.19
C ARG A 4 -1.87 9.82 9.82
N ARG A 5 -0.55 9.97 9.73
CA ARG A 5 0.20 9.56 8.54
C ARG A 5 0.59 8.10 8.69
N TYR A 6 0.23 7.29 7.72
CA TYR A 6 0.66 5.90 7.67
C TYR A 6 2.00 5.83 6.96
N ARG A 7 2.93 5.06 7.52
CA ARG A 7 4.18 4.73 6.83
C ARG A 7 3.91 3.60 5.85
N ILE A 8 4.32 3.76 4.60
CA ILE A 8 4.23 2.72 3.59
C ILE A 8 5.55 1.97 3.53
N GLU A 9 5.46 0.65 3.59
CA GLU A 9 6.60 -0.26 3.43
C GLU A 9 6.32 -1.19 2.26
N TYR A 10 7.32 -1.35 1.40
CA TYR A 10 7.24 -2.24 0.25
C TYR A 10 7.74 -3.63 0.63
N GLY A 11 6.97 -4.65 0.26
CA GLY A 11 7.44 -6.04 0.33
C GLY A 11 8.55 -6.32 -0.68
N ALA A 12 9.24 -7.45 -0.52
CA ALA A 12 10.45 -7.79 -1.28
C ALA A 12 10.29 -7.73 -2.81
N THR A 13 9.11 -8.05 -3.35
CA THR A 13 8.86 -8.02 -4.80
C THR A 13 8.19 -6.73 -5.27
N ALA A 14 7.64 -5.92 -4.37
CA ALA A 14 6.69 -4.88 -4.70
C ALA A 14 7.28 -3.79 -5.60
N SER A 15 8.57 -3.48 -5.47
CA SER A 15 9.27 -2.56 -6.35
C SER A 15 9.36 -3.11 -7.78
N ASN A 16 9.73 -4.38 -7.93
CA ASN A 16 9.85 -5.03 -9.22
C ASN A 16 8.47 -5.22 -9.90
N ASP A 17 7.45 -5.52 -9.09
CA ASP A 17 6.06 -5.59 -9.55
C ASP A 17 5.59 -4.22 -10.08
N LEU A 18 5.91 -3.14 -9.37
CA LEU A 18 5.56 -1.77 -9.77
C LEU A 18 6.25 -1.34 -11.07
N ASP A 19 7.52 -1.72 -11.26
CA ASP A 19 8.29 -1.39 -12.46
C ASP A 19 7.89 -2.23 -13.69
N SER A 20 7.32 -3.42 -13.45
CA SER A 20 6.77 -4.28 -14.52
C SER A 20 5.42 -3.78 -15.06
N LEU A 21 4.79 -2.80 -14.41
CA LEU A 21 3.50 -2.24 -14.83
C LEU A 21 3.64 -1.25 -15.99
N ALA A 22 2.64 -1.25 -16.88
CA ALA A 22 2.47 -0.17 -17.84
C ALA A 22 2.36 1.19 -17.12
N GLU A 23 2.92 2.24 -17.71
CA GLU A 23 3.08 3.56 -17.08
C GLU A 23 1.77 4.11 -16.49
N LYS A 24 0.66 3.96 -17.22
CA LYS A 24 -0.67 4.40 -16.77
C LYS A 24 -1.08 3.69 -15.48
N THR A 25 -0.89 2.38 -15.41
CA THR A 25 -1.23 1.56 -14.24
C THR A 25 -0.29 1.88 -13.07
N ARG A 26 1.01 2.01 -13.33
CA ARG A 26 2.01 2.43 -12.34
C ARG A 26 1.64 3.76 -11.66
N LYS A 27 1.28 4.77 -12.47
CA LYS A 27 0.80 6.07 -11.96
C LYS A 27 -0.47 5.95 -11.11
N GLN A 28 -1.40 5.07 -11.48
CA GLN A 28 -2.60 4.86 -10.68
C GLN A 28 -2.30 4.19 -9.33
N VAL A 29 -1.39 3.22 -9.31
CA VAL A 29 -0.95 2.56 -8.06
C VAL A 29 -0.25 3.57 -7.15
N LEU A 30 0.68 4.37 -7.67
CA LEU A 30 1.37 5.40 -6.88
C LEU A 30 0.40 6.40 -6.25
N ARG A 31 -0.60 6.89 -7.00
CA ARG A 31 -1.65 7.78 -6.45
C ARG A 31 -2.46 7.13 -5.34
N LYS A 32 -2.67 5.81 -5.41
CA LYS A 32 -3.36 5.08 -4.33
C LYS A 32 -2.47 4.97 -3.11
N ILE A 33 -1.17 4.71 -3.28
CA ILE A 33 -0.20 4.67 -2.19
C ILE A 33 -0.11 6.03 -1.48
N GLU A 34 0.02 7.13 -2.22
CA GLU A 34 0.03 8.50 -1.67
C GLU A 34 -1.25 8.79 -0.84
N ARG A 35 -2.40 8.28 -1.29
CA ARG A 35 -3.65 8.40 -0.52
C ARG A 35 -3.61 7.61 0.78
N LEU A 36 -3.04 6.40 0.77
CA LEU A 36 -2.92 5.58 1.97
C LEU A 36 -2.04 6.24 3.04
N GLU A 37 -1.00 6.99 2.64
CA GLU A 37 -0.17 7.77 3.56
C GLU A 37 -0.98 8.82 4.33
N LEU A 38 -1.99 9.41 3.69
CA LEU A 38 -2.85 10.43 4.28
C LEU A 38 -4.03 9.84 5.07
N GLY A 39 -4.37 8.57 4.83
CA GLY A 39 -5.35 7.83 5.61
C GLY A 39 -5.89 6.57 4.91
N LEU A 40 -6.40 5.64 5.72
CA LEU A 40 -7.09 4.43 5.23
C LEU A 40 -8.55 4.74 4.86
N HIS A 41 -8.76 5.59 3.85
CA HIS A 41 -10.10 6.00 3.41
C HIS A 41 -10.40 5.57 1.96
N GLY A 42 -11.59 5.01 1.74
CA GLY A 42 -12.07 4.49 0.44
C GLY A 42 -12.45 3.02 0.49
N ASP A 43 -12.57 2.38 -0.68
CA ASP A 43 -12.84 0.94 -0.80
C ASP A 43 -11.57 0.12 -0.53
N ILE A 44 -11.16 0.07 0.75
CA ILE A 44 -10.04 -0.73 1.23
C ILE A 44 -10.61 -1.97 1.90
N LYS A 45 -10.27 -3.14 1.36
CA LYS A 45 -10.75 -4.42 1.86
C LYS A 45 -9.74 -5.03 2.81
N HIS A 46 -10.18 -5.42 4.00
CA HIS A 46 -9.38 -6.22 4.92
C HIS A 46 -9.44 -7.68 4.48
N LEU A 47 -8.29 -8.23 4.08
CA LEU A 47 -8.15 -9.65 3.78
C LEU A 47 -8.02 -10.42 5.10
N ARG A 48 -9.03 -11.22 5.47
CA ARG A 48 -9.07 -11.98 6.74
C ARG A 48 -8.18 -13.23 6.73
N ASP A 49 -7.75 -13.69 5.55
CA ASP A 49 -6.90 -14.88 5.35
C ASP A 49 -5.59 -14.45 4.67
N ALA A 50 -4.82 -13.59 5.34
CA ALA A 50 -3.52 -13.14 4.85
C ALA A 50 -2.43 -14.17 5.13
N ARG A 51 -2.60 -15.43 4.69
CA ARG A 51 -1.51 -16.42 4.67
C ARG A 51 -0.35 -16.03 3.74
N CYS A 52 -0.41 -14.84 3.14
CA CYS A 52 0.61 -14.23 2.28
C CYS A 52 1.02 -12.81 2.74
N GLY A 53 0.64 -12.35 3.94
CA GLY A 53 0.88 -10.98 4.41
C GLY A 53 1.95 -10.88 5.51
N ILE A 54 2.90 -9.96 5.33
CA ILE A 54 3.97 -9.64 6.29
C ILE A 54 3.36 -9.21 7.62
N GLN A 55 3.80 -9.83 8.72
CA GLN A 55 3.51 -9.37 10.09
C GLN A 55 4.13 -7.99 10.28
N ILE A 56 3.29 -6.99 10.52
CA ILE A 56 3.75 -5.76 11.14
C ILE A 56 3.82 -6.07 12.64
N ALA A 57 5.04 -6.23 13.16
CA ALA A 57 5.26 -6.38 14.58
C ALA A 57 4.92 -5.05 15.27
N ASP A 58 3.88 -5.08 16.11
CA ASP A 58 3.71 -4.09 17.18
C ASP A 58 4.57 -4.56 18.36
N GLY A 59 5.21 -3.62 19.06
CA GLY A 59 6.27 -3.87 20.05
C GLY A 59 5.84 -4.57 21.34
#